data_AF-A0A0Q4PYN1-F1
#
_entry.id   AF-A0A0Q4PYN1-F1
#
_cell.length_a   1.000
_cell.length_b   1.000
_cell.length_c   1.000
_cell.angle_alpha   90.00
_cell.angle_beta   90.00
_cell.angle_gamma   90.00
#
_symmetry.space_group_name_H-M   'P 1'
#
loop_
_entity.id
_entity.type
_entity.pdbx_description
1 polymer ?
#
loop_
_entity_poly.entity_id
_entity_poly.type
_entity_poly.pdbx_seq_one_letter_code
_entity_poly.pdbx_strand_id
1 'polypeptide(L)' 'MRFLHRLAEGARLMVGVPDYDRYVAHRAAHHPDEPVMTLKEFHRDRVARRYGTGPGAPPRCC' A
#
# COMPACT_ATOMS: atom_id res chain seq x y z
N MET A 1 -22.58 -13.71 5.91
CA MET A 1 -21.18 -13.51 5.47
C MET A 1 -20.75 -12.05 5.20
N ARG A 2 -21.53 -11.02 5.58
CA ARG A 2 -21.15 -9.59 5.35
C ARG A 2 -20.41 -8.95 6.54
N PHE A 3 -20.51 -9.56 7.72
CA PHE A 3 -19.95 -9.07 8.98
C PHE A 3 -18.44 -9.33 9.09
N LEU A 4 -17.98 -10.51 8.67
CA LEU A 4 -16.56 -10.87 8.62
C LEU A 4 -15.77 -9.95 7.68
N HIS A 5 -16.38 -9.51 6.58
CA HIS A 5 -15.76 -8.58 5.64
C HIS A 5 -15.48 -7.21 6.29
N ARG A 6 -16.43 -6.69 7.07
CA ARG A 6 -16.26 -5.41 7.79
C ARG A 6 -15.26 -5.50 8.94
N LEU A 7 -15.21 -6.64 9.64
CA LEU A 7 -14.20 -6.87 10.66
C LEU A 7 -12.78 -6.97 10.06
N ALA A 8 -12.65 -7.61 8.90
CA ALA A 8 -11.39 -7.67 8.17
C ALA A 8 -10.95 -6.28 7.65
N GLU A 9 -11.87 -5.45 7.16
CA GLU A 9 -11.58 -4.05 6.80
C GLU A 9 -11.11 -3.23 8.02
N GLY A 10 -11.81 -3.36 9.15
CA GLY A 10 -11.43 -2.67 10.40
C GLY A 10 -10.07 -3.13 10.95
N ALA A 11 -9.79 -4.42 10.91
CA ALA A 11 -8.50 -4.99 11.33
C ALA A 11 -7.36 -4.55 10.40
N ARG A 12 -7.58 -4.50 9.08
CA ARG A 12 -6.56 -4.01 8.12
C ARG A 12 -6.21 -2.54 8.35
N LEU A 13 -7.19 -1.72 8.69
CA LEU A 13 -6.97 -0.32 9.08
C LEU A 13 -6.20 -0.21 10.41
N MET A 14 -6.49 -1.06 11.39
CA MET A 14 -5.84 -1.07 12.71
C MET A 14 -4.38 -1.54 12.68
N VAL A 15 -4.05 -2.54 11.86
CA VAL A 15 -2.68 -3.10 11.78
C VAL A 15 -1.79 -2.24 10.86
N GLY A 16 -2.37 -1.29 10.11
CA GLY A 16 -1.63 -0.50 9.13
C GLY A 16 -1.06 -1.35 8.00
N VAL A 17 -1.69 -2.50 7.74
CA VAL A 17 -1.29 -3.41 6.66
C VAL A 17 -1.72 -2.76 5.34
N PRO A 18 -0.77 -2.48 4.43
CA PRO A 18 -1.10 -1.94 3.13
C PRO A 18 -1.97 -2.94 2.36
N ASP A 19 -3.24 -2.61 2.15
CA ASP A 19 -4.16 -3.44 1.37
C ASP A 19 -3.88 -3.25 -0.12
N TYR A 20 -3.31 -4.28 -0.75
CA TYR A 20 -2.94 -4.26 -2.17
C TYR A 20 -4.18 -4.23 -3.07
N ASP A 21 -5.25 -4.95 -2.74
CA ASP A 21 -6.47 -4.98 -3.55
C ASP A 21 -7.13 -3.60 -3.56
N ARG A 22 -7.16 -2.91 -2.42
CA ARG A 22 -7.63 -1.52 -2.34
C ARG A 22 -6.77 -0.57 -3.18
N TYR A 23 -5.45 -0.78 -3.22
CA TYR A 23 -4.54 0.00 -4.07
C TYR A 23 -4.81 -0.25 -5.56
N VAL A 24 -4.97 -1.50 -5.98
CA VAL A 24 -5.29 -1.87 -7.36
C VAL A 24 -6.64 -1.28 -7.77
N ALA A 25 -7.67 -1.41 -6.92
CA ALA A 25 -9.00 -0.84 -7.18
C ALA A 25 -8.96 0.69 -7.30
N HIS A 26 -8.20 1.37 -6.45
CA HIS A 26 -8.01 2.82 -6.53
C HIS A 26 -7.27 3.23 -7.80
N ARG A 27 -6.20 2.52 -8.17
CA ARG A 27 -5.46 2.79 -9.42
C ARG A 27 -6.33 2.52 -10.65
N ALA A 28 -7.08 1.44 -10.66
CA ALA A 28 -8.01 1.15 -11.76
C ALA A 28 -9.11 2.22 -11.90
N ALA A 29 -9.59 2.79 -10.78
CA ALA A 29 -10.64 3.81 -10.80
C ALA A 29 -10.13 5.21 -11.19
N HIS A 30 -8.92 5.58 -10.79
CA HIS A 30 -8.40 6.96 -10.96
C HIS A 30 -7.27 7.08 -11.99
N HIS A 31 -6.58 5.98 -12.31
CA HIS A 31 -5.43 5.93 -13.21
C HIS A 31 -5.48 4.68 -14.11
N PRO A 32 -6.54 4.51 -14.93
CA PRO A 32 -6.74 3.30 -15.73
C PRO A 32 -5.64 3.06 -16.77
N ASP A 33 -5.00 4.12 -17.27
CA ASP A 33 -3.95 4.06 -18.30
C ASP A 33 -2.53 3.88 -17.72
N GLU A 34 -2.36 3.89 -16.41
CA GLU A 34 -1.04 3.74 -15.79
C GLU A 34 -0.82 2.31 -15.27
N PRO A 35 0.40 1.75 -15.44
CA PRO A 35 0.71 0.44 -14.90
C PRO A 35 0.57 0.41 -13.38
N VAL A 36 -0.02 -0.69 -12.88
CA VAL A 36 -0.20 -0.95 -11.45
C VAL A 36 1.02 -1.72 -10.96
N MET A 37 1.70 -1.17 -9.94
CA MET A 37 2.79 -1.87 -9.24
C MET A 37 2.39 -3.28 -8.81
N THR A 38 3.33 -4.23 -8.89
CA THR A 38 3.14 -5.58 -8.35
C THR A 38 3.08 -5.56 -6.82
N LEU A 39 2.54 -6.62 -6.19
CA LEU A 39 2.46 -6.74 -4.73
C LEU A 39 3.83 -6.52 -4.04
N LYS A 40 4.89 -7.08 -4.62
CA LYS A 40 6.27 -6.95 -4.11
C LYS A 40 6.76 -5.51 -4.19
N GLU A 41 6.50 -4.83 -5.31
CA GLU A 41 6.87 -3.42 -5.50
C GLU A 41 6.10 -2.50 -4.56
N PHE A 42 4.81 -2.76 -4.39
CA PHE A 42 3.96 -2.04 -3.45
C PHE A 42 4.48 -2.19 -2.02
N HIS A 43 4.80 -3.41 -1.59
CA HIS A 43 5.38 -3.63 -0.26
C HIS A 43 6.72 -2.90 -0.09
N ARG A 44 7.60 -2.98 -1.09
CA ARG A 44 8.89 -2.28 -1.08
C ARG A 44 8.71 -0.76 -1.01
N ASP A 45 7.80 -0.19 -1.80
CA ASP A 45 7.49 1.25 -1.79
C ASP A 45 6.97 1.70 -0.42
N ARG A 46 6.07 0.92 0.21
CA ARG A 46 5.56 1.22 1.55
C ARG A 46 6.66 1.18 2.62
N VAL A 47 7.54 0.18 2.56
CA VAL A 47 8.71 0.07 3.45
C VAL A 47 9.67 1.23 3.19
N ALA A 48 9.98 1.54 1.94
CA ALA A 48 10.88 2.62 1.56
C ALA A 48 10.37 3.98 2.04
N ARG A 49 9.07 4.25 1.94
CA ARG A 49 8.44 5.47 2.45
C ARG A 49 8.46 5.55 3.97
N ARG A 50 8.24 4.41 4.66
CA ARG A 50 8.24 4.35 6.13
C ARG A 50 9.64 4.50 6.73
N TYR A 51 10.65 3.90 6.10
CA TYR A 51 12.01 3.80 6.64
C TYR A 51 13.05 4.61 5.88
N GLY A 52 12.65 5.39 4.87
CA GLY A 52 13.58 6.21 4.07
C GLY A 52 14.66 5.37 3.39
N THR A 53 14.34 4.16 2.94
CA THR A 53 15.29 3.21 2.33
C THR A 53 15.14 3.08 0.81
N GLY A 54 14.45 4.02 0.16
CA GLY A 54 14.20 4.03 -1.28
C GLY A 54 15.06 4.99 -2.09
N PRO A 55 15.02 4.89 -3.43
CA PRO A 55 15.59 5.89 -4.33
C PRO A 55 14.95 7.26 -4.03
N GLY A 56 15.75 8.27 -3.69
CA GLY A 56 15.26 9.61 -3.35
C GLY A 56 14.88 9.80 -1.88
N ALA A 57 15.16 8.84 -0.99
CA ALA A 57 15.01 9.06 0.44
C ALA A 57 15.96 10.17 0.93
N PRO A 58 15.50 11.07 1.84
CA PRO A 58 16.37 12.09 2.40
C PRO A 58 17.58 11.42 3.06
N PRO A 59 18.80 11.99 2.94
CA PRO A 59 19.96 11.44 3.60
C PRO A 59 19.62 11.34 5.09
N ARG A 60 19.59 10.11 5.60
CA ARG A 60 19.41 9.86 7.02
C ARG A 60 20.60 10.52 7.72
N CYS A 61 20.35 11.63 8.40
CA CYS A 61 21.35 12.36 9.15
C CYS A 61 21.95 11.39 10.17
N CYS A 62 23.27 11.17 10.02
CA CYS A 62 24.10 10.49 11.00
C CYS A 62 24.13 11.27 12.32
#